data_AF-A0A1Q6CFM5-F1
#
_entry.id   AF-A0A1Q6CFM5-F1
#
_cell.length_a   1.000
_cell.length_b   1.000
_cell.length_c   1.000
_cell.angle_alpha   90.00
_cell.angle_beta   90.00
_cell.angle_gamma   90.00
#
_symmetry.space_group_name_H-M   'P 1'
#
loop_
_entity.id
_entity.type
_entity.pdbx_description
1 polymer ?
#
loop_
_entity_poly.entity_id
_entity_poly.type
_entity_poly.pdbx_seq_one_letter_code
_entity_poly.pdbx_strand_id
1 'polypeptide(L)'
;MEKYISPEKFIDLFSFLDQEVSLSCFEKEDFFLLSEKKKKDVGEKILLVAEDGDQIYYSASSSEEIDEIYAIIKKNSRWSKANAKRKEREKTKSTGIYTNQDIKDIYRIQNGYCYYTGERISFNPRTFSIDHIIPVSAGGSFWPLNIALCLKSANSVKKDRSKLKYLNQLEREKGKDWRIERSIVIKEIDKKRKVINENRIKEISDEISEINQKLCELYNKNEVKYHLLNRNDVQLLVDDIEINFPAGFLRKSAAYNNYQYINNIVKVILSK
;
A
#
# COMPACT_ATOMS: atom_id res chain seq x y z
N MET A 1 25.04 -21.03 -9.70
CA MET A 1 25.86 -20.31 -10.69
C MET A 1 26.25 -18.99 -10.05
N GLU A 2 27.49 -18.85 -9.61
CA GLU A 2 27.96 -17.62 -8.94
C GLU A 2 27.89 -16.44 -9.91
N LYS A 3 27.23 -15.35 -9.52
CA LYS A 3 27.21 -14.10 -10.28
C LYS A 3 27.93 -13.04 -9.47
N TYR A 4 29.08 -12.61 -9.98
CA TYR A 4 29.82 -11.48 -9.43
C TYR A 4 29.29 -10.19 -10.07
N ILE A 5 29.01 -9.19 -9.24
CA ILE A 5 28.43 -7.92 -9.66
C ILE A 5 29.38 -6.81 -9.21
N SER A 6 29.69 -5.86 -10.09
CA SER A 6 30.55 -4.72 -9.73
C SER A 6 29.83 -3.80 -8.73
N PRO A 7 30.57 -2.99 -7.94
CA PRO A 7 30.00 -2.05 -6.97
C PRO A 7 28.90 -1.16 -7.56
N GLU A 8 29.10 -0.66 -8.78
CA GLU A 8 28.16 0.24 -9.46
C GLU A 8 26.88 -0.50 -9.85
N LYS A 9 27.02 -1.73 -10.36
CA LYS A 9 25.88 -2.58 -10.71
C LYS A 9 25.14 -3.08 -9.47
N PHE A 10 25.81 -3.20 -8.33
CA PHE A 10 25.21 -3.61 -7.07
C PHE A 10 24.25 -2.54 -6.53
N ILE A 11 24.64 -1.26 -6.61
CA ILE A 11 23.77 -0.12 -6.23
C ILE A 11 22.51 -0.08 -7.11
N ASP A 12 22.68 -0.26 -8.43
CA ASP A 12 21.56 -0.32 -9.36
C ASP A 12 20.64 -1.51 -9.07
N LEU A 13 21.19 -2.71 -8.84
CA LEU A 13 20.41 -3.90 -8.52
C LEU A 13 19.60 -3.75 -7.23
N PHE A 14 20.21 -3.17 -6.18
CA PHE A 14 19.55 -2.95 -4.89
C PHE A 14 18.47 -1.85 -4.95
N SER A 15 18.60 -0.87 -5.84
CA SER A 15 17.56 0.14 -6.06
C SER A 15 16.28 -0.44 -6.69
N PHE A 16 16.37 -1.63 -7.29
CA PHE A 16 15.26 -2.37 -7.90
C PHE A 16 14.65 -3.46 -7.00
N LEU A 17 15.39 -3.96 -6.00
CA LEU A 17 14.92 -5.02 -5.10
C LEU A 17 14.13 -4.42 -3.92
N ASP A 18 12.81 -4.52 -4.01
CA ASP A 18 11.84 -4.06 -2.99
C ASP A 18 11.70 -5.06 -1.80
N GLN A 19 12.72 -5.90 -1.55
CA GLN A 19 12.71 -7.08 -0.66
C GLN A 19 13.67 -6.96 0.55
N GLU A 20 13.47 -7.78 1.59
CA GLU A 20 14.43 -7.90 2.70
C GLU A 20 15.64 -8.75 2.30
N VAL A 21 16.83 -8.29 2.67
CA VAL A 21 18.09 -8.99 2.44
C VAL A 21 18.77 -9.19 3.79
N SER A 22 19.22 -10.42 4.05
CA SER A 22 19.99 -10.81 5.22
C SER A 22 21.48 -10.95 4.89
N LEU A 23 22.35 -10.66 5.86
CA LEU A 23 23.81 -10.67 5.71
C LEU A 23 24.40 -11.86 6.48
N SER A 24 25.30 -12.59 5.83
CA SER A 24 26.12 -13.64 6.46
C SER A 24 27.56 -13.54 5.95
N CYS A 25 28.54 -13.56 6.85
CA CYS A 25 29.96 -13.71 6.50
C CYS A 25 30.40 -15.16 6.73
N PHE A 26 31.32 -15.65 5.90
CA PHE A 26 31.90 -16.99 6.01
C PHE A 26 33.37 -16.91 6.40
N GLU A 27 33.73 -17.57 7.50
CA GLU A 27 35.01 -18.27 7.54
C GLU A 27 34.81 -19.68 6.98
N LYS A 28 35.88 -20.28 6.47
CA LYS A 28 35.85 -21.34 5.46
C LYS A 28 35.02 -22.60 5.79
N GLU A 29 34.48 -22.79 7.01
CA GLU A 29 33.70 -24.00 7.37
C GLU A 29 32.48 -23.81 8.31
N ASP A 30 32.03 -22.61 8.72
CA ASP A 30 30.83 -22.50 9.60
C ASP A 30 29.95 -21.25 9.32
N PHE A 31 28.63 -21.44 9.36
CA PHE A 31 27.61 -20.40 9.18
C PHE A 31 27.38 -19.60 10.48
N PHE A 32 27.67 -18.30 10.47
CA PHE A 32 27.25 -17.38 11.53
C PHE A 32 26.35 -16.26 10.97
N LEU A 33 25.16 -16.12 11.57
CA LEU A 33 24.36 -14.90 11.46
C LEU A 33 25.10 -13.79 12.22
N LEU A 34 25.45 -12.71 11.52
CA LEU A 34 26.13 -11.57 12.14
C LEU A 34 25.18 -10.81 13.07
N SER A 35 25.06 -11.25 14.32
CA SER A 35 24.71 -10.39 15.43
C SER A 35 26.00 -9.74 15.94
N GLU A 36 26.21 -8.47 15.56
CA GLU A 36 27.13 -7.50 16.17
C GLU A 36 28.30 -8.08 17.01
N LYS A 37 29.45 -8.43 16.40
CA LYS A 37 30.82 -8.11 16.91
C LYS A 37 31.98 -8.79 16.16
N LYS A 38 33.08 -8.01 16.08
CA LYS A 38 34.49 -8.27 15.72
C LYS A 38 34.84 -8.28 14.22
N LYS A 39 35.46 -7.15 13.79
CA LYS A 39 36.23 -7.01 12.54
C LYS A 39 37.57 -7.74 12.69
N LYS A 40 37.94 -8.60 11.74
CA LYS A 40 39.30 -9.18 11.64
C LYS A 40 39.70 -9.23 10.16
N ASP A 41 40.84 -8.62 9.83
CA ASP A 41 41.37 -8.49 8.47
C ASP A 41 41.65 -9.83 7.79
N VAL A 42 40.82 -10.26 6.83
CA VAL A 42 41.25 -11.01 5.62
C VAL A 42 40.19 -10.85 4.53
N GLY A 43 40.59 -10.45 3.31
CA GLY A 43 39.79 -10.37 2.07
C GLY A 43 38.37 -10.95 2.11
N GLU A 44 37.42 -10.16 2.64
CA GLU A 44 36.09 -10.65 2.98
C GLU A 44 35.19 -10.68 1.74
N LYS A 45 34.78 -11.89 1.34
CA LYS A 45 33.60 -12.06 0.50
C LYS A 45 32.38 -11.92 1.40
N ILE A 46 31.54 -10.93 1.14
CA ILE A 46 30.24 -10.75 1.77
C ILE A 46 29.22 -11.58 1.00
N LEU A 47 28.48 -12.46 1.68
CA LEU A 47 27.29 -13.08 1.10
C LEU A 47 26.04 -12.33 1.58
N LEU A 48 25.20 -12.03 0.61
CA LEU A 48 23.89 -11.46 0.79
C LEU A 48 22.86 -12.50 0.38
N VAL A 49 21.97 -12.87 1.30
CA VAL A 49 20.92 -13.85 1.04
C VAL A 49 19.59 -13.11 1.04
N ALA A 50 18.91 -13.11 -0.11
CA ALA A 50 17.57 -12.57 -0.29
C ALA A 50 16.50 -13.49 0.32
N GLU A 51 15.31 -12.96 0.62
CA GLU A 51 14.18 -13.71 1.22
C GLU A 51 13.72 -14.93 0.41
N ASP A 52 13.89 -14.91 -0.91
CA ASP A 52 13.55 -16.03 -1.80
C ASP A 52 14.64 -17.12 -1.88
N GLY A 53 15.73 -16.94 -1.13
CA GLY A 53 16.87 -17.86 -1.09
C GLY A 53 17.96 -17.55 -2.12
N ASP A 54 17.80 -16.50 -2.93
CA ASP A 54 18.85 -16.08 -3.86
C ASP A 54 20.08 -15.58 -3.09
N GLN A 55 21.25 -16.05 -3.52
CA GLN A 55 22.54 -15.74 -2.92
C GLN A 55 23.33 -14.81 -3.85
N ILE A 56 23.64 -13.61 -3.37
CA ILE A 56 24.48 -12.63 -4.04
C ILE A 56 25.82 -12.57 -3.30
N TYR A 57 26.90 -12.88 -4.01
CA TYR A 57 28.26 -12.78 -3.48
C TYR A 57 28.87 -11.44 -3.91
N TYR A 58 29.42 -10.73 -2.93
CA TYR A 58 30.14 -9.49 -3.14
C TYR A 58 31.56 -9.60 -2.61
N SER A 59 32.56 -9.35 -3.45
CA SER A 59 33.96 -9.28 -3.03
C SER A 59 34.34 -7.82 -2.82
N ALA A 60 34.49 -7.39 -1.58
CA ALA A 60 34.98 -6.06 -1.28
C ALA A 60 36.52 -6.05 -1.34
N SER A 61 37.08 -4.98 -1.90
CA SER A 61 38.51 -4.77 -2.04
C SER A 61 39.11 -4.04 -0.83
N SER A 62 38.29 -3.39 0.00
CA SER A 62 38.72 -2.69 1.19
C SER A 62 37.67 -2.70 2.31
N SER A 63 38.10 -2.40 3.54
CA SER A 63 37.20 -2.32 4.70
C SER A 63 36.21 -1.16 4.60
N GLU A 64 36.58 -0.08 3.91
CA GLU A 64 35.71 1.07 3.64
C GLU A 64 34.54 0.69 2.72
N GLU A 65 34.80 -0.11 1.69
CA GLU A 65 33.78 -0.61 0.77
C GLU A 65 32.76 -1.51 1.48
N ILE A 66 33.24 -2.34 2.42
CA ILE A 66 32.40 -3.14 3.31
C ILE A 66 31.47 -2.23 4.14
N ASP A 67 32.03 -1.22 4.80
CA ASP A 67 31.26 -0.29 5.63
C ASP A 67 30.21 0.49 4.81
N GLU A 68 30.51 0.86 3.56
CA GLU A 68 29.57 1.48 2.63
C GLU A 68 28.39 0.55 2.30
N ILE A 69 28.67 -0.72 1.98
CA ILE A 69 27.63 -1.73 1.69
C ILE A 69 26.77 -1.99 2.92
N TYR A 70 27.38 -2.11 4.10
CA TYR A 70 26.63 -2.21 5.36
C TYR A 70 25.75 -1.00 5.59
N ALA A 71 26.22 0.22 5.30
CA ALA A 71 25.41 1.43 5.42
C ALA A 71 24.21 1.41 4.45
N ILE A 72 24.40 0.94 3.21
CA ILE A 72 23.32 0.76 2.22
C ILE A 72 22.30 -0.26 2.71
N ILE A 73 22.73 -1.44 3.17
CA ILE A 73 21.82 -2.50 3.64
C ILE A 73 21.10 -2.08 4.92
N LYS A 74 21.80 -1.44 5.87
CA LYS A 74 21.20 -0.91 7.10
C LYS A 74 20.18 0.19 6.80
N LYS A 75 20.46 1.03 5.80
CA LYS A 75 19.47 1.99 5.30
C LYS A 75 18.28 1.25 4.70
N ASN A 76 18.48 0.32 3.77
CA ASN A 76 17.41 -0.42 3.10
C ASN A 76 16.57 -1.27 4.06
N SER A 77 17.15 -1.90 5.08
CA SER A 77 16.40 -2.65 6.10
C SER A 77 15.49 -1.76 6.95
N ARG A 78 15.89 -0.51 7.24
CA ARG A 78 15.00 0.47 7.89
C ARG A 78 13.81 0.84 6.99
N TRP A 79 14.07 1.02 5.68
CA TRP A 79 13.03 1.28 4.69
C TRP A 79 12.10 0.08 4.54
N SER A 80 12.62 -1.14 4.50
CA SER A 80 11.82 -2.36 4.47
C SER A 80 10.92 -2.46 5.69
N LYS A 81 11.46 -2.34 6.91
CA LYS A 81 10.65 -2.39 8.15
C LYS A 81 9.58 -1.30 8.18
N ALA A 82 9.89 -0.09 7.72
CA ALA A 82 8.91 0.99 7.62
C ALA A 82 7.82 0.68 6.58
N ASN A 83 8.19 0.13 5.42
CA ASN A 83 7.29 -0.30 4.36
C ASN A 83 6.42 -1.50 4.79
N ALA A 84 6.98 -2.48 5.48
CA ALA A 84 6.27 -3.62 6.05
C ALA A 84 5.21 -3.14 7.05
N LYS A 85 5.59 -2.28 8.01
CA LYS A 85 4.64 -1.65 8.95
C LYS A 85 3.60 -0.79 8.24
N ARG A 86 3.95 -0.14 7.13
CA ARG A 86 2.99 0.61 6.31
C ARG A 86 2.00 -0.35 5.63
N LYS A 87 2.48 -1.38 4.93
CA LYS A 87 1.66 -2.41 4.28
C LYS A 87 0.76 -3.12 5.30
N GLU A 88 1.26 -3.38 6.50
CA GLU A 88 0.50 -3.95 7.60
C GLU A 88 -0.61 -3.00 8.06
N ARG A 89 -0.34 -1.71 8.24
CA ARG A 89 -1.36 -0.70 8.57
C ARG A 89 -2.40 -0.55 7.48
N GLU A 90 -1.97 -0.53 6.21
CA GLU A 90 -2.88 -0.54 5.07
C GLU A 90 -3.77 -1.78 5.17
N LYS A 91 -3.20 -2.97 5.31
CA LYS A 91 -3.92 -4.25 5.49
C LYS A 91 -4.89 -4.23 6.67
N THR A 92 -4.53 -3.69 7.83
CA THR A 92 -5.28 -3.92 9.08
C THR A 92 -6.17 -2.76 9.51
N LYS A 93 -5.95 -1.54 9.01
CA LYS A 93 -6.64 -0.34 9.52
C LYS A 93 -7.46 0.42 8.48
N SER A 94 -7.25 0.13 7.20
CA SER A 94 -7.89 0.90 6.14
C SER A 94 -8.92 0.07 5.41
N THR A 95 -10.09 0.65 5.23
CA THR A 95 -11.26 0.05 4.62
C THR A 95 -11.41 0.46 3.16
N GLY A 96 -12.28 -0.20 2.40
CA GLY A 96 -12.56 0.16 1.01
C GLY A 96 -11.53 -0.27 -0.03
N ILE A 97 -11.85 0.03 -1.28
CA ILE A 97 -11.08 -0.28 -2.48
C ILE A 97 -11.35 0.78 -3.57
N TYR A 98 -10.35 1.03 -4.41
CA TYR A 98 -10.49 1.77 -5.66
C TYR A 98 -9.92 0.93 -6.82
N THR A 99 -10.33 1.25 -8.05
CA THR A 99 -9.84 0.63 -9.28
C THR A 99 -9.05 1.61 -10.14
N ASN A 100 -8.40 1.11 -11.19
CA ASN A 100 -7.76 1.95 -12.20
C ASN A 100 -8.75 2.87 -12.93
N GLN A 101 -10.02 2.47 -13.04
CA GLN A 101 -11.06 3.30 -13.61
C GLN A 101 -11.38 4.49 -12.69
N ASP A 102 -11.48 4.26 -11.37
CA ASP A 102 -11.64 5.36 -10.40
C ASP A 102 -10.49 6.37 -10.49
N ILE A 103 -9.24 5.90 -10.66
CA ILE A 103 -8.08 6.78 -10.83
C ILE A 103 -8.16 7.62 -12.11
N LYS A 104 -8.63 7.05 -13.22
CA LYS A 104 -8.89 7.80 -14.46
C LYS A 104 -9.97 8.85 -14.25
N ASP A 105 -11.04 8.52 -13.55
CA ASP A 105 -12.14 9.43 -13.29
C ASP A 105 -11.72 10.55 -12.33
N ILE A 106 -10.91 10.25 -11.30
CA ILE A 106 -10.30 11.24 -10.43
C ILE A 106 -9.39 12.18 -11.23
N TYR A 107 -8.56 11.67 -12.15
CA TYR A 107 -7.73 12.50 -13.02
C TYR A 107 -8.56 13.46 -13.88
N ARG A 108 -9.66 12.96 -14.47
CA ARG A 108 -10.59 13.75 -15.28
C ARG A 108 -11.23 14.88 -14.47
N ILE A 109 -11.77 14.60 -13.28
CA ILE A 109 -12.40 15.65 -12.46
C ILE A 109 -11.39 16.67 -11.90
N GLN A 110 -10.11 16.28 -11.78
CA GLN A 110 -9.01 17.17 -11.46
C GLN A 110 -8.48 17.97 -12.66
N ASN A 111 -9.01 17.73 -13.87
CA ASN A 111 -8.58 18.35 -15.13
C ASN A 111 -7.06 18.23 -15.38
N GLY A 112 -6.43 17.14 -14.90
CA GLY A 112 -4.98 16.97 -15.01
C GLY A 112 -4.14 17.93 -14.17
N TYR A 113 -4.67 18.43 -13.05
CA TYR A 113 -3.93 19.25 -12.09
C TYR A 113 -3.79 18.54 -10.74
N CYS A 114 -2.68 18.79 -10.05
CA CYS A 114 -2.39 18.34 -8.70
C CYS A 114 -3.47 18.83 -7.74
N TYR A 115 -4.02 17.92 -6.93
CA TYR A 115 -5.10 18.23 -5.99
C TYR A 115 -4.74 19.30 -4.94
N TYR A 116 -3.47 19.38 -4.51
CA TYR A 116 -3.05 20.38 -3.53
C TYR A 116 -2.55 21.67 -4.17
N THR A 117 -1.57 21.56 -5.07
CA THR A 117 -0.82 22.73 -5.54
C THR A 117 -1.48 23.43 -6.73
N GLY A 118 -2.34 22.75 -7.48
CA GLY A 118 -2.91 23.24 -8.73
C GLY A 118 -1.96 23.20 -9.93
N GLU A 119 -0.77 22.62 -9.78
CA GLU A 119 0.20 22.45 -10.86
C GLU A 119 -0.16 21.27 -11.76
N ARG A 120 0.19 21.33 -13.05
CA ARG A 120 -0.20 20.32 -14.04
C ARG A 120 0.47 18.97 -13.78
N ILE A 121 -0.28 17.88 -13.96
CA ILE A 121 0.19 16.51 -13.94
C ILE A 121 -0.21 15.80 -15.24
N SER A 122 0.69 15.00 -15.81
CA SER A 122 0.34 14.10 -16.91
C SER A 122 -0.31 12.82 -16.37
N PHE A 123 -1.15 12.16 -17.17
CA PHE A 123 -1.71 10.85 -16.80
C PHE A 123 -0.68 9.73 -17.03
N ASN A 124 0.50 9.89 -16.44
CA ASN A 124 1.57 8.90 -16.43
C ASN A 124 1.85 8.55 -14.95
N PRO A 125 1.72 7.29 -14.51
CA PRO A 125 2.00 6.90 -13.13
C PRO A 125 3.40 7.29 -12.62
N ARG A 126 4.34 7.57 -13.53
CA ARG A 126 5.68 8.09 -13.18
C ARG A 126 5.69 9.56 -12.78
N THR A 127 4.67 10.36 -13.12
CA THR A 127 4.66 11.81 -12.91
C THR A 127 3.76 12.27 -11.78
N PHE A 128 2.81 11.42 -11.33
CA PHE A 128 1.95 11.71 -10.18
C PHE A 128 2.10 10.67 -9.06
N SER A 129 1.48 10.94 -7.92
CA SER A 129 1.26 10.01 -6.81
C SER A 129 -0.21 9.94 -6.47
N ILE A 130 -0.65 8.77 -6.02
CA ILE A 130 -1.95 8.56 -5.39
C ILE A 130 -1.77 8.89 -3.90
N ASP A 131 -2.41 9.97 -3.44
CA ASP A 131 -2.35 10.41 -2.05
C ASP A 131 -3.68 10.16 -1.33
N HIS A 132 -3.57 9.84 -0.04
CA HIS A 132 -4.71 9.74 0.86
C HIS A 132 -4.92 11.10 1.54
N ILE A 133 -6.10 11.69 1.33
CA ILE A 133 -6.45 13.02 1.85
C ILE A 133 -6.43 13.03 3.38
N ILE A 134 -7.04 11.99 3.97
CA ILE A 134 -6.85 11.57 5.34
C ILE A 134 -5.78 10.47 5.30
N PRO A 135 -4.61 10.66 5.95
CA PRO A 135 -3.56 9.65 5.98
C PRO A 135 -4.07 8.31 6.51
N VAL A 136 -3.55 7.20 5.95
CA VAL A 136 -3.87 5.85 6.43
C VAL A 136 -3.53 5.67 7.92
N SER A 137 -2.45 6.30 8.39
CA SER A 137 -2.08 6.31 9.82
C SER A 137 -3.12 6.96 10.73
N ALA A 138 -4.00 7.81 10.17
CA ALA A 138 -5.08 8.50 10.85
C ALA A 138 -6.48 7.90 10.51
N GLY A 139 -6.53 6.67 9.99
CA GLY A 139 -7.78 5.99 9.64
C GLY A 139 -8.34 6.34 8.25
N GLY A 140 -7.52 6.89 7.37
CA GLY A 140 -7.90 7.11 5.97
C GLY A 140 -8.25 5.80 5.25
N SER A 141 -9.37 5.79 4.53
CA SER A 141 -9.82 4.66 3.71
C SER A 141 -9.18 4.65 2.32
N PHE A 142 -9.32 3.52 1.62
CA PHE A 142 -8.98 3.32 0.21
C PHE A 142 -10.19 3.57 -0.71
N TRP A 143 -11.24 4.19 -0.21
CA TRP A 143 -12.36 4.60 -1.04
C TRP A 143 -12.01 5.80 -1.91
N PRO A 144 -12.58 5.93 -3.14
CA PRO A 144 -12.32 7.07 -4.01
C PRO A 144 -12.49 8.43 -3.31
N LEU A 145 -13.41 8.57 -2.35
CA LEU A 145 -13.61 9.81 -1.59
C LEU A 145 -12.34 10.29 -0.86
N ASN A 146 -11.45 9.38 -0.46
CA ASN A 146 -10.21 9.69 0.25
C ASN A 146 -8.97 9.73 -0.67
N ILE A 147 -9.12 9.50 -1.97
CA ILE A 147 -8.02 9.44 -2.93
C ILE A 147 -7.90 10.75 -3.71
N ALA A 148 -6.67 11.23 -3.89
CA ALA A 148 -6.35 12.36 -4.74
C ALA A 148 -5.09 12.09 -5.56
N LEU A 149 -5.01 12.69 -6.76
CA LEU A 149 -3.78 12.67 -7.55
C LEU A 149 -2.99 13.95 -7.31
N CYS A 150 -1.72 13.81 -6.98
CA CYS A 150 -0.84 14.94 -6.70
C CYS A 150 0.54 14.74 -7.31
N LEU A 151 1.32 15.82 -7.36
CA LEU A 151 2.73 15.72 -7.71
C LEU A 151 3.48 14.86 -6.68
N LYS A 152 4.47 14.10 -7.14
CA LYS A 152 5.36 13.32 -6.27
C LYS A 152 6.06 14.21 -5.22
N SER A 153 6.51 15.40 -5.62
CA SER A 153 7.10 16.39 -4.73
C SER A 153 6.10 16.85 -3.66
N ALA A 154 4.88 17.20 -4.06
CA ALA A 154 3.83 17.62 -3.12
C ALA A 154 3.46 16.50 -2.13
N ASN A 155 3.36 15.25 -2.59
CA ASN A 155 3.10 14.09 -1.73
C ASN A 155 4.23 13.89 -0.69
N SER A 156 5.48 13.94 -1.16
CA SER A 156 6.68 13.82 -0.32
C SER A 156 6.77 14.90 0.75
N VAL A 157 6.36 16.14 0.40
CA VAL A 157 6.27 17.23 1.37
C VAL A 157 5.10 17.00 2.34
N LYS A 158 3.90 16.65 1.86
CA LYS A 158 2.71 16.43 2.68
C LYS A 158 2.93 15.37 3.77
N LYS A 159 3.51 14.21 3.40
CA LYS A 159 3.69 13.04 4.29
C LYS A 159 2.35 12.62 4.95
N ASP A 160 2.35 12.47 6.26
CA ASP A 160 1.24 12.09 7.12
C ASP A 160 0.42 13.29 7.64
N ARG A 161 0.64 14.48 7.09
CA ARG A 161 -0.12 15.66 7.50
C ARG A 161 -1.52 15.64 6.91
N SER A 162 -2.48 16.15 7.67
CA SER A 162 -3.85 16.31 7.17
C SER A 162 -3.91 17.32 6.03
N LYS A 163 -4.94 17.20 5.18
CA LYS A 163 -5.26 18.16 4.11
C LYS A 163 -5.16 19.62 4.59
N LEU A 164 -5.79 19.94 5.73
CA LEU A 164 -5.81 21.30 6.26
C LEU A 164 -4.41 21.79 6.65
N LYS A 165 -3.63 20.97 7.38
CA LYS A 165 -2.27 21.34 7.77
C LYS A 165 -1.38 21.60 6.56
N TYR A 166 -1.49 20.79 5.52
CA TYR A 166 -0.68 20.97 4.32
C TYR A 166 -1.11 22.20 3.50
N LEU A 167 -2.41 22.44 3.36
CA LEU A 167 -2.90 23.63 2.66
C LEU A 167 -2.54 24.94 3.40
N ASN A 168 -2.52 24.93 4.73
CA ASN A 168 -2.06 26.09 5.52
C ASN A 168 -0.55 26.33 5.35
N GLN A 169 0.26 25.30 5.09
CA GLN A 169 1.65 25.51 4.71
C GLN A 169 1.72 26.20 3.34
N LEU A 170 1.00 25.67 2.34
CA LEU A 170 1.01 26.24 0.99
C LEU A 170 0.48 27.68 0.97
N GLU A 171 -0.48 28.01 1.85
CA GLU A 171 -0.94 29.40 2.06
C GLU A 171 0.19 30.33 2.52
N ARG A 172 1.06 29.89 3.43
CA ARG A 172 2.22 30.69 3.86
C ARG A 172 3.21 30.91 2.73
N GLU A 173 3.33 29.95 1.82
CA GLU A 173 4.25 30.00 0.68
C GLU A 173 3.69 30.81 -0.51
N LYS A 174 2.38 30.71 -0.77
CA LYS A 174 1.73 31.24 -1.98
C LYS A 174 0.76 32.40 -1.73
N GLY A 175 0.46 32.71 -0.46
CA GLY A 175 -0.46 33.78 -0.07
C GLY A 175 -1.91 33.33 0.12
N LYS A 176 -2.70 34.22 0.73
CA LYS A 176 -4.11 33.98 1.10
C LYS A 176 -5.05 33.95 -0.11
N ASP A 177 -4.80 34.78 -1.11
CA ASP A 177 -5.62 34.81 -2.33
C ASP A 177 -5.54 33.47 -3.08
N TRP A 178 -4.33 32.93 -3.23
CA TRP A 178 -4.11 31.58 -3.76
C TRP A 178 -4.90 30.52 -2.97
N ARG A 179 -4.91 30.63 -1.63
CA ARG A 179 -5.65 29.68 -0.77
C ARG A 179 -7.15 29.72 -1.02
N ILE A 180 -7.72 30.91 -1.22
CA ILE A 180 -9.15 31.10 -1.51
C ILE A 180 -9.49 30.44 -2.84
N GLU A 181 -8.77 30.79 -3.91
CA GLU A 181 -8.96 30.23 -5.25
C GLU A 181 -8.83 28.70 -5.24
N ARG A 182 -7.79 28.18 -4.60
CA ARG A 182 -7.54 26.75 -4.51
C ARG A 182 -8.65 26.03 -3.74
N SER A 183 -9.21 26.65 -2.70
CA SER A 183 -10.29 26.06 -1.91
C SER A 183 -11.58 25.90 -2.71
N ILE A 184 -11.89 26.86 -3.60
CA ILE A 184 -13.02 26.78 -4.53
C ILE A 184 -12.85 25.57 -5.45
N VAL A 185 -11.67 25.43 -6.07
CA VAL A 185 -11.38 24.31 -6.98
C VAL A 185 -11.43 22.95 -6.26
N ILE A 186 -10.83 22.85 -5.06
CA ILE A 186 -10.85 21.62 -4.26
C ILE A 186 -12.29 21.24 -3.89
N LYS A 187 -13.15 22.20 -3.55
CA LYS A 187 -14.55 21.95 -3.21
C LYS A 187 -15.32 21.34 -4.38
N GLU A 188 -15.10 21.84 -5.60
CA GLU A 188 -15.72 21.27 -6.81
C GLU A 188 -15.19 19.87 -7.13
N ILE A 189 -13.88 19.63 -6.96
CA ILE A 189 -13.29 18.29 -7.11
C ILE A 189 -13.90 17.33 -6.07
N ASP A 190 -13.96 17.73 -4.79
CA ASP A 190 -14.49 16.91 -3.70
C ASP A 190 -15.97 16.53 -3.95
N LYS A 191 -16.77 17.47 -4.47
CA LYS A 191 -18.17 17.22 -4.87
C LYS A 191 -18.28 16.14 -5.95
N LYS A 192 -17.48 16.23 -7.02
CA LYS A 192 -17.48 15.23 -8.09
C LYS A 192 -16.92 13.89 -7.63
N ARG A 193 -15.90 13.89 -6.79
CA ARG A 193 -15.29 12.68 -6.22
C ARG A 193 -16.27 11.90 -5.34
N LYS A 194 -17.19 12.58 -4.65
CA LYS A 194 -18.28 11.94 -3.92
C LYS A 194 -19.16 11.07 -4.82
N VAL A 195 -19.45 11.52 -6.04
CA VAL A 195 -20.24 10.72 -7.01
C VAL A 195 -19.47 9.46 -7.44
N ILE A 196 -18.18 9.59 -7.75
CA ILE A 196 -17.31 8.43 -8.08
C ILE A 196 -17.33 7.41 -6.92
N ASN A 197 -17.23 7.91 -5.69
CA ASN A 197 -17.27 7.08 -4.49
C ASN A 197 -18.60 6.34 -4.31
N GLU A 198 -19.73 7.04 -4.51
CA GLU A 198 -21.06 6.44 -4.42
C GLU A 198 -21.26 5.36 -5.47
N ASN A 199 -20.79 5.57 -6.71
CA ASN A 199 -20.82 4.57 -7.76
C ASN A 199 -19.99 3.33 -7.39
N ARG A 200 -18.76 3.52 -6.88
CA ARG A 200 -17.90 2.41 -6.43
C ARG A 200 -18.54 1.60 -5.28
N ILE A 201 -19.17 2.27 -4.31
CA ILE A 201 -19.88 1.58 -3.23
C ILE A 201 -21.07 0.79 -3.78
N LYS A 202 -21.82 1.38 -4.72
CA LYS A 202 -22.94 0.69 -5.38
C LYS A 202 -22.47 -0.55 -6.14
N GLU A 203 -21.43 -0.45 -6.94
CA GLU A 203 -20.86 -1.58 -7.68
C GLU A 203 -20.53 -2.75 -6.75
N ILE A 204 -19.86 -2.48 -5.62
CA ILE A 204 -19.51 -3.53 -4.66
C ILE A 204 -20.76 -4.08 -3.95
N SER A 205 -21.73 -3.21 -3.64
CA SER A 205 -23.00 -3.65 -3.06
C SER A 205 -23.77 -4.57 -4.01
N ASP A 206 -23.72 -4.29 -5.32
CA ASP A 206 -24.35 -5.11 -6.36
C ASP A 206 -23.63 -6.48 -6.44
N GLU A 207 -22.29 -6.51 -6.48
CA GLU A 207 -21.49 -7.75 -6.44
C GLU A 207 -21.79 -8.64 -5.22
N ILE A 208 -21.92 -8.01 -4.04
CA ILE A 208 -22.27 -8.71 -2.79
C ILE A 208 -23.71 -9.24 -2.84
N SER A 209 -24.63 -8.50 -3.45
CA SER A 209 -26.03 -8.90 -3.58
C SER A 209 -26.18 -10.15 -4.46
N GLU A 210 -25.38 -10.28 -5.52
CA GLU A 210 -25.33 -11.49 -6.35
C GLU A 210 -24.84 -12.72 -5.56
N ILE A 211 -23.85 -12.54 -4.69
CA ILE A 211 -23.36 -13.60 -3.81
C ILE A 211 -24.45 -14.00 -2.81
N ASN A 212 -25.12 -13.03 -2.19
CA ASN A 212 -26.23 -13.27 -1.28
C ASN A 212 -27.32 -14.12 -1.91
N GLN A 213 -27.77 -13.76 -3.10
CA GLN A 213 -28.84 -14.49 -3.78
C GLN A 213 -28.48 -15.98 -3.91
N LYS A 214 -27.27 -16.28 -4.37
CA LYS A 214 -26.77 -17.66 -4.51
C LYS A 214 -26.67 -18.40 -3.17
N LEU A 215 -26.31 -17.70 -2.09
CA LEU A 215 -26.26 -18.28 -0.75
C LEU A 215 -27.66 -18.56 -0.21
N CYS A 216 -28.62 -17.63 -0.37
CA CYS A 216 -30.00 -17.82 0.06
C CYS A 216 -30.68 -18.98 -0.67
N GLU A 217 -30.42 -19.14 -1.97
CA GLU A 217 -30.92 -20.28 -2.74
C GLU A 217 -30.36 -21.62 -2.23
N LEU A 218 -29.06 -21.65 -1.90
CA LEU A 218 -28.38 -22.86 -1.44
C LEU A 218 -28.72 -23.24 0.01
N TYR A 219 -28.93 -22.24 0.88
CA TYR A 219 -29.14 -22.41 2.32
C TYR A 219 -30.53 -21.94 2.75
N ASN A 220 -31.58 -22.36 2.04
CA ASN A 220 -32.95 -21.88 2.24
C ASN A 220 -33.58 -22.16 3.62
N LYS A 221 -32.92 -22.94 4.48
CA LYS A 221 -33.33 -23.22 5.86
C LYS A 221 -32.57 -22.40 6.91
N ASN A 222 -31.56 -21.64 6.51
CA ASN A 222 -30.69 -20.87 7.37
C ASN A 222 -30.74 -19.39 6.99
N GLU A 223 -30.53 -18.51 7.95
CA GLU A 223 -30.40 -17.08 7.70
C GLU A 223 -28.97 -16.75 7.28
N VAL A 224 -28.71 -16.62 5.97
CA VAL A 224 -27.38 -16.23 5.45
C VAL A 224 -27.43 -14.84 4.84
N LYS A 225 -26.66 -13.89 5.41
CA LYS A 225 -26.57 -12.50 4.91
C LYS A 225 -25.12 -12.01 4.84
N TYR A 226 -24.63 -11.78 3.64
CA TYR A 226 -23.34 -11.17 3.33
C TYR A 226 -23.54 -9.71 2.91
N HIS A 227 -23.02 -8.71 3.64
CA HIS A 227 -23.36 -7.31 3.34
C HIS A 227 -22.24 -6.33 3.68
N LEU A 228 -22.33 -5.11 3.12
CA LEU A 228 -21.41 -4.01 3.39
C LEU A 228 -21.83 -3.27 4.68
N LEU A 229 -21.07 -3.42 5.76
CA LEU A 229 -21.31 -2.73 7.02
C LEU A 229 -20.83 -1.29 6.95
N ASN A 230 -21.73 -0.33 7.22
CA ASN A 230 -21.43 1.11 7.29
C ASN A 230 -20.64 1.66 6.09
N ARG A 231 -20.83 1.07 4.90
CA ARG A 231 -20.12 1.41 3.65
C ARG A 231 -18.59 1.22 3.70
N ASN A 232 -18.06 0.48 4.66
CA ASN A 232 -16.62 0.40 4.89
C ASN A 232 -16.12 -1.04 4.93
N ASP A 233 -16.82 -1.90 5.64
CA ASP A 233 -16.40 -3.27 5.89
C ASP A 233 -17.42 -4.26 5.35
N VAL A 234 -17.04 -5.52 5.35
CA VAL A 234 -17.93 -6.60 4.95
C VAL A 234 -18.22 -7.46 6.17
N GLN A 235 -19.46 -7.90 6.29
CA GLN A 235 -19.92 -8.81 7.34
C GLN A 235 -20.65 -9.99 6.68
N LEU A 236 -20.47 -11.18 7.25
CA LEU A 236 -21.26 -12.36 6.95
C LEU A 236 -22.00 -12.79 8.22
N LEU A 237 -23.32 -12.86 8.15
CA LEU A 237 -24.19 -13.42 9.17
C LEU A 237 -24.65 -14.80 8.70
N VAL A 238 -24.55 -15.80 9.57
CA VAL A 238 -25.07 -17.15 9.37
C VAL A 238 -25.82 -17.56 10.63
N ASP A 239 -27.15 -17.59 10.55
CA ASP A 239 -28.06 -17.68 11.70
C ASP A 239 -27.69 -16.59 12.73
N ASP A 240 -27.36 -16.96 13.97
CA ASP A 240 -26.97 -16.01 15.03
C ASP A 240 -25.45 -15.74 15.07
N ILE A 241 -24.67 -16.22 14.09
CA ILE A 241 -23.21 -16.11 14.06
C ILE A 241 -22.78 -14.97 13.14
N GLU A 242 -22.24 -13.91 13.74
CA GLU A 242 -21.63 -12.78 13.03
C GLU A 242 -20.14 -13.00 12.75
N ILE A 243 -19.75 -12.86 11.48
CA ILE A 243 -18.36 -12.84 11.05
C ILE A 243 -18.02 -11.47 10.49
N ASN A 244 -17.14 -10.78 11.20
CA ASN A 244 -16.53 -9.53 10.74
C ASN A 244 -15.23 -9.85 9.99
N PHE A 245 -15.16 -9.48 8.71
CA PHE A 245 -13.94 -9.62 7.95
C PHE A 245 -12.91 -8.55 8.37
N PRO A 246 -11.60 -8.85 8.31
CA PRO A 246 -10.59 -7.86 8.64
C PRO A 246 -10.68 -6.66 7.69
N ALA A 247 -10.26 -5.50 8.17
CA ALA A 247 -10.09 -4.34 7.30
C ALA A 247 -9.25 -4.73 6.06
N GLY A 248 -9.55 -4.13 4.92
CA GLY A 248 -8.86 -4.45 3.68
C GLY A 248 -9.21 -5.79 3.03
N PHE A 249 -10.16 -6.55 3.58
CA PHE A 249 -10.69 -7.74 2.91
C PHE A 249 -11.19 -7.43 1.50
N LEU A 250 -11.86 -6.29 1.29
CA LEU A 250 -12.30 -5.79 -0.02
C LEU A 250 -11.17 -5.64 -1.04
N ARG A 251 -9.91 -5.46 -0.61
CA ARG A 251 -8.77 -5.35 -1.54
C ARG A 251 -8.26 -6.69 -2.05
N LYS A 252 -8.73 -7.80 -1.47
CA LYS A 252 -8.43 -9.15 -1.94
C LYS A 252 -9.56 -9.58 -2.88
N SER A 253 -9.51 -9.12 -4.13
CA SER A 253 -10.54 -9.43 -5.14
C SER A 253 -10.81 -10.93 -5.23
N ALA A 254 -9.78 -11.76 -5.22
CA ALA A 254 -9.90 -13.23 -5.23
C ALA A 254 -10.72 -13.83 -4.05
N ALA A 255 -11.01 -13.05 -3.01
CA ALA A 255 -11.75 -13.48 -1.83
C ALA A 255 -13.13 -12.81 -1.73
N TYR A 256 -13.23 -11.47 -1.77
CA TYR A 256 -14.48 -10.79 -1.39
C TYR A 256 -15.63 -10.98 -2.39
N ASN A 257 -15.34 -10.97 -3.70
CA ASN A 257 -16.35 -11.20 -4.73
C ASN A 257 -16.37 -12.66 -5.22
N ASN A 258 -15.75 -13.56 -4.46
CA ASN A 258 -15.67 -14.97 -4.79
C ASN A 258 -16.74 -15.75 -4.02
N TYR A 259 -17.82 -16.11 -4.72
CA TYR A 259 -18.90 -16.93 -4.18
C TYR A 259 -18.38 -18.22 -3.51
N GLN A 260 -17.44 -18.94 -4.13
CA GLN A 260 -16.95 -20.21 -3.59
C GLN A 260 -16.22 -20.02 -2.25
N TYR A 261 -15.45 -18.94 -2.12
CA TYR A 261 -14.76 -18.61 -0.89
C TYR A 261 -15.75 -18.36 0.25
N ILE A 262 -16.74 -17.50 0.02
CA ILE A 262 -17.78 -17.18 1.02
C ILE A 262 -18.63 -18.43 1.35
N ASN A 263 -19.03 -19.19 0.33
CA ASN A 263 -19.77 -20.44 0.49
C ASN A 263 -19.02 -21.45 1.38
N ASN A 264 -17.72 -21.61 1.19
CA ASN A 264 -16.90 -22.50 2.02
C ASN A 264 -16.90 -22.07 3.50
N ILE A 265 -16.91 -20.76 3.78
CA ILE A 265 -17.02 -20.25 5.15
C ILE A 265 -18.38 -20.64 5.76
N VAL A 266 -19.48 -20.43 5.02
CA VAL A 266 -20.84 -20.80 5.46
C VAL A 266 -20.93 -22.30 5.77
N LYS A 267 -20.40 -23.17 4.89
CA LYS A 267 -20.37 -24.63 5.11
C LYS A 267 -19.68 -25.02 6.42
N VAL A 268 -18.52 -24.42 6.70
CA VAL A 268 -17.75 -24.72 7.91
C VAL A 268 -18.53 -24.33 9.17
N ILE A 269 -19.30 -23.25 9.13
CA ILE A 269 -20.12 -22.81 10.26
C ILE A 269 -21.30 -23.76 10.47
N LEU A 270 -22.05 -24.08 9.42
CA LEU A 270 -23.24 -24.92 9.50
C LEU A 270 -22.93 -26.40 9.79
N SER A 271 -21.66 -26.82 9.66
CA SER A 271 -21.22 -28.19 9.99
C SER A 271 -20.89 -28.40 11.46
N LYS A 272 -20.88 -27.35 12.28
CA LYS A 272 -20.62 -27.42 13.72
C LYS A 272 -21.91 -27.59 14.50
#